data_AF-A0A962PPF1-F1
#
_entry.id   AF-A0A962PPF1-F1
#
_cell.length_a   1.000
_cell.length_b   1.000
_cell.length_c   1.000
_cell.angle_alpha   90.00
_cell.angle_beta   90.00
_cell.angle_gamma   90.00
#
_symmetry.space_group_name_H-M   'P 1'
#
loop_
_entity.id
_entity.type
_entity.pdbx_description
1 polymer ?
#
loop_
_entity_poly.entity_id
_entity_poly.type
_entity_poly.pdbx_seq_one_letter_code
_entity_poly.pdbx_strand_id
1 'polypeptide(L)'
;MKNIIQKSLIATAATLALAASTPSFATANPQEVKVQYTPAELQFTAGRERVYRAVTSAAEGICGPTNVFRAGSIDTVRANSQCIDETVAIALEKIGNDELKAMHERN
;
A
#
# COMPACT_ATOMS: atom_id res chain seq x y z
N MET A 1 42.88 -13.50 5.01
CA MET A 1 41.70 -14.37 4.74
C MET A 1 40.44 -13.61 5.16
N LYS A 2 39.51 -13.45 4.22
CA LYS A 2 38.08 -13.06 4.36
C LYS A 2 37.71 -11.98 5.40
N ASN A 3 37.70 -10.72 4.94
CA ASN A 3 36.86 -9.67 5.55
C ASN A 3 35.41 -9.88 5.09
N ILE A 4 34.57 -10.38 6.00
CA ILE A 4 33.13 -10.53 5.79
C ILE A 4 32.52 -9.15 5.96
N ILE A 5 32.30 -8.47 4.83
CA ILE A 5 31.53 -7.23 4.77
C ILE A 5 30.07 -7.61 5.04
N GLN A 6 29.63 -7.41 6.29
CA GLN A 6 28.22 -7.42 6.65
C GLN A 6 27.51 -6.34 5.83
N LYS A 7 26.88 -6.74 4.73
CA LYS A 7 25.94 -5.91 3.99
C LYS A 7 24.74 -5.67 4.89
N SER A 8 24.75 -4.53 5.58
CA SER A 8 23.61 -4.02 6.32
C SER A 8 22.47 -3.81 5.33
N LEU A 9 21.47 -4.69 5.36
CA LEU A 9 20.24 -4.54 4.59
C LEU A 9 19.42 -3.44 5.27
N ILE A 10 19.52 -2.23 4.76
CA ILE A 10 18.73 -1.09 5.22
C ILE A 10 17.29 -1.35 4.74
N ALA A 11 16.46 -1.89 5.62
CA ALA A 11 15.02 -2.01 5.39
C ALA A 11 14.43 -0.60 5.29
N THR A 12 13.74 -0.32 4.18
CA THR A 12 13.08 0.97 3.97
C THR A 12 11.60 0.78 4.31
N ALA A 13 11.08 1.57 5.24
CA ALA A 13 9.67 1.53 5.62
C ALA A 13 8.96 2.71 4.96
N ALA A 14 7.96 2.43 4.11
CA ALA A 14 7.07 3.46 3.61
C ALA A 14 5.89 3.60 4.57
N THR A 15 5.74 4.77 5.18
CA THR A 15 4.61 5.09 6.05
C THR A 15 3.48 5.71 5.23
N LEU A 16 2.35 4.99 5.19
CA LEU A 16 1.09 5.48 4.64
C LEU A 16 0.25 6.10 5.76
N ALA A 17 0.01 7.40 5.66
CA ALA A 17 -0.93 8.13 6.48
C ALA A 17 -1.97 8.74 5.54
N LEU A 18 -3.21 8.28 5.63
CA LEU A 18 -4.35 8.89 4.93
C LEU A 18 -5.21 9.64 5.94
N ALA A 19 -5.41 10.92 5.69
CA ALA A 19 -6.39 11.73 6.39
C ALA A 19 -7.75 11.53 5.70
N ALA A 20 -8.59 10.65 6.25
CA ALA A 20 -9.98 10.53 5.82
C ALA A 20 -10.76 11.76 6.29
N SER A 21 -11.21 12.61 5.37
CA SER A 21 -12.08 13.75 5.67
C SER A 21 -13.54 13.30 5.80
N THR A 22 -13.89 12.69 6.93
CA THR A 22 -15.29 12.49 7.33
C THR A 22 -15.71 13.62 8.27
N PRO A 23 -16.81 14.38 8.00
CA PRO A 23 -17.31 15.31 8.98
C PRO A 23 -18.00 14.56 10.12
N SER A 24 -17.84 15.10 11.32
CA SER A 24 -18.59 14.81 12.56
C SER A 24 -18.16 13.60 13.41
N PHE A 25 -17.48 13.93 14.51
CA PHE A 25 -17.41 13.24 15.81
C PHE A 25 -16.95 11.78 15.81
N ALA A 26 -15.70 11.54 15.41
CA ALA A 26 -14.90 10.46 15.97
C ALA A 26 -13.46 10.95 16.05
N THR A 27 -12.77 10.70 17.16
CA THR A 27 -11.32 10.87 17.19
C THR A 27 -10.77 9.90 16.16
N ALA A 28 -10.42 10.41 14.97
CA ALA A 28 -9.92 9.60 13.88
C ALA A 28 -8.54 9.12 14.29
N ASN A 29 -8.44 7.93 14.87
CA ASN A 29 -7.16 7.25 15.02
C ASN A 29 -6.68 6.96 13.59
N PRO A 30 -5.64 7.63 13.08
CA PRO A 30 -5.15 7.35 11.74
C PRO A 30 -4.71 5.89 11.73
N GLN A 31 -5.39 5.04 10.96
CA GLN A 31 -4.93 3.67 10.75
C GLN A 31 -3.62 3.73 9.96
N GLU A 32 -2.49 3.62 10.67
CA GLU A 32 -1.16 3.54 10.08
C GLU A 32 -0.84 2.07 9.80
N VAL A 33 -0.75 1.70 8.52
CA VAL A 33 -0.30 0.37 8.10
C VAL A 33 1.09 0.49 7.51
N LYS A 34 2.04 -0.25 8.06
CA LYS A 34 3.44 -0.25 7.63
C LYS A 34 3.70 -1.42 6.69
N VAL A 35 4.08 -1.10 5.45
CA VAL A 35 4.58 -2.10 4.49
C VAL A 35 6.11 -2.08 4.53
N GLN A 36 6.70 -3.21 4.92
CA GLN A 36 8.15 -3.39 4.94
C GLN A 36 8.61 -4.06 3.66
N TYR A 37 9.63 -3.50 3.02
CA TYR A 37 10.29 -4.10 1.87
C TYR A 37 11.79 -3.76 1.88
N THR A 38 12.55 -4.54 1.13
CA THR A 38 13.96 -4.28 0.89
C THR A 38 14.15 -3.71 -0.52
N PRO A 39 15.14 -2.82 -0.74
CA PRO A 39 15.44 -2.31 -2.08
C PRO A 39 15.74 -3.41 -3.11
N ALA A 40 16.29 -4.54 -2.66
CA ALA A 40 16.56 -5.70 -3.51
C ALA A 40 15.28 -6.31 -4.11
N GLU A 41 14.15 -6.24 -3.41
CA GLU A 41 12.88 -6.75 -3.92
C GLU A 41 12.35 -5.93 -5.09
N LEU A 42 12.63 -4.64 -5.11
CA LEU A 42 12.22 -3.76 -6.20
C LEU A 42 12.97 -4.05 -7.51
N GLN A 43 14.12 -4.74 -7.43
CA GLN A 43 14.93 -5.08 -8.61
C GLN A 43 14.38 -6.28 -9.40
N PHE A 44 13.55 -7.12 -8.78
CA PHE A 44 13.02 -8.33 -9.40
C PHE A 44 11.50 -8.26 -9.54
N THR A 45 10.97 -8.75 -10.65
CA THR A 45 9.52 -8.77 -10.92
C THR A 45 8.72 -9.41 -9.79
N ALA A 46 9.15 -10.59 -9.32
CA ALA A 46 8.49 -11.29 -8.21
C ALA A 46 8.52 -10.50 -6.89
N GLY A 47 9.58 -9.73 -6.65
CA GLY A 47 9.68 -8.86 -5.47
C GLY A 47 8.75 -7.66 -5.58
N ARG A 48 8.68 -7.01 -6.75
CA ARG A 48 7.72 -5.94 -7.03
C ARG A 48 6.27 -6.41 -6.89
N GLU A 49 5.93 -7.59 -7.41
CA GLU A 49 4.60 -8.18 -7.23
C GLU A 49 4.24 -8.39 -5.77
N ARG A 50 5.18 -8.89 -4.96
CA ARG A 50 4.96 -9.04 -3.51
C ARG A 50 4.72 -7.68 -2.84
N VAL A 51 5.54 -6.68 -3.16
CA VAL A 51 5.38 -5.32 -2.60
C VAL A 51 4.05 -4.70 -3.02
N TYR A 52 3.69 -4.79 -4.30
CA TYR A 52 2.42 -4.30 -4.82
C TYR A 52 1.21 -4.94 -4.13
N ARG A 53 1.22 -6.27 -3.96
CA ARG A 53 0.17 -6.99 -3.23
C ARG A 53 0.09 -6.57 -1.77
N ALA A 54 1.23 -6.41 -1.09
CA ALA A 54 1.25 -5.97 0.30
C ALA A 54 0.66 -4.55 0.47
N VAL A 55 0.98 -3.64 -0.45
CA VAL A 55 0.42 -2.29 -0.49
C VAL A 55 -1.09 -2.33 -0.74
N THR A 56 -1.54 -3.12 -1.72
CA THR A 56 -2.97 -3.26 -2.05
C THR A 56 -3.75 -3.84 -0.88
N SER A 57 -3.27 -4.91 -0.24
CA SER A 57 -3.94 -5.49 0.92
C SER A 57 -3.94 -4.56 2.14
N ALA A 58 -2.91 -3.73 2.31
CA ALA A 58 -2.91 -2.68 3.32
C ALA A 58 -4.01 -1.63 3.04
N ALA A 59 -4.15 -1.20 1.78
CA ALA A 59 -5.19 -0.28 1.36
C ALA A 59 -6.60 -0.85 1.57
N GLU A 60 -6.83 -2.12 1.24
CA GLU A 60 -8.10 -2.82 1.52
C GLU A 60 -8.43 -2.84 3.03
N GLY A 61 -7.42 -3.00 3.88
CA GLY A 61 -7.59 -2.96 5.33
C GLY A 61 -8.02 -1.59 5.87
N ILE A 62 -7.63 -0.51 5.19
CA ILE A 62 -7.96 0.88 5.57
C ILE A 62 -9.31 1.30 4.97
N CYS A 63 -9.50 1.05 3.67
CA CYS A 63 -10.65 1.52 2.90
C CYS A 63 -11.88 0.61 3.03
N GLY A 64 -11.69 -0.63 3.46
CA GLY A 64 -12.76 -1.60 3.64
C GLY A 64 -13.05 -2.46 2.41
N PRO A 65 -14.08 -3.32 2.49
CA PRO A 65 -14.30 -4.39 1.52
C PRO A 65 -14.90 -3.89 0.20
N THR A 66 -14.52 -4.54 -0.90
CA THR A 66 -15.02 -4.26 -2.27
C THR A 66 -16.08 -5.25 -2.75
N ASN A 67 -16.60 -6.12 -1.86
CA ASN A 67 -17.72 -7.01 -2.17
C ASN A 67 -19.00 -6.49 -1.53
N VAL A 68 -20.10 -6.55 -2.29
CA VAL A 68 -21.40 -6.00 -1.87
C VAL A 68 -21.91 -6.67 -0.59
N PHE A 69 -21.66 -7.97 -0.39
CA PHE A 69 -22.10 -8.71 0.81
C PHE A 69 -21.51 -8.15 2.11
N ARG A 70 -20.27 -7.66 2.09
CA ARG A 70 -19.62 -7.05 3.26
C ARG A 70 -19.75 -5.53 3.29
N ALA A 71 -19.78 -4.89 2.14
CA ALA A 71 -19.90 -3.43 2.03
C ALA A 71 -21.33 -2.92 2.24
N GLY A 72 -22.34 -3.78 2.05
CA GLY A 72 -23.75 -3.46 2.25
C GLY A 72 -24.43 -2.79 1.06
N SER A 73 -23.69 -2.16 0.15
CA SER A 73 -24.23 -1.54 -1.06
C SER A 73 -23.21 -1.45 -2.19
N ILE A 74 -23.68 -1.27 -3.43
CA ILE A 74 -22.80 -1.02 -4.59
C ILE A 74 -22.11 0.34 -4.48
N ASP A 75 -22.79 1.35 -3.94
CA ASP A 75 -22.22 2.69 -3.76
C ASP A 75 -21.04 2.65 -2.78
N THR A 76 -21.17 1.89 -1.69
CA THR A 76 -20.07 1.66 -0.74
C THR A 76 -18.92 0.88 -1.39
N VAL A 77 -19.21 -0.15 -2.19
CA VAL A 77 -18.17 -0.86 -2.95
C VAL A 77 -17.40 0.12 -3.85
N ARG A 78 -18.11 0.99 -4.58
CA ARG A 78 -17.48 1.97 -5.46
C ARG A 78 -16.61 2.95 -4.69
N ALA A 79 -17.10 3.48 -3.57
CA ALA A 79 -16.34 4.37 -2.71
C ALA A 79 -15.08 3.68 -2.15
N ASN A 80 -15.20 2.43 -1.70
CA ASN A 80 -14.08 1.66 -1.17
C ASN A 80 -13.05 1.36 -2.26
N SER A 81 -13.48 0.96 -3.47
CA SER A 81 -12.61 0.74 -4.61
C SER A 81 -11.83 1.99 -5.00
N GLN A 82 -12.49 3.15 -5.03
CA GLN A 82 -11.82 4.43 -5.31
C GLN A 82 -10.80 4.78 -4.21
N CYS A 83 -11.16 4.59 -2.94
CA CYS A 83 -10.24 4.78 -1.82
C CYS A 83 -9.00 3.88 -1.94
N ILE A 84 -9.17 2.61 -2.30
CA ILE A 84 -8.07 1.66 -2.47
C ILE A 84 -7.14 2.15 -3.58
N ASP A 85 -7.70 2.51 -4.74
CA ASP A 85 -6.95 2.98 -5.91
C ASP A 85 -6.09 4.20 -5.56
N GLU A 86 -6.70 5.24 -4.98
CA GLU A 86 -6.00 6.45 -4.55
C GLU A 86 -4.92 6.16 -3.48
N THR A 87 -5.23 5.28 -2.52
CA THR A 87 -4.30 4.88 -1.46
C THR A 87 -3.08 4.16 -2.03
N VAL A 88 -3.30 3.24 -2.96
CA VAL A 88 -2.22 2.49 -3.63
C VAL A 88 -1.38 3.44 -4.48
N ALA A 89 -1.99 4.30 -5.28
CA ALA A 89 -1.27 5.30 -6.09
C ALA A 89 -0.34 6.16 -5.22
N ILE A 90 -0.84 6.70 -4.11
CA ILE A 90 -0.04 7.50 -3.15
C ILE A 90 1.07 6.66 -2.52
N ALA A 91 0.80 5.40 -2.15
CA ALA A 91 1.81 4.50 -1.59
C ALA A 91 2.98 4.29 -2.55
N LEU A 92 2.66 3.96 -3.80
CA LEU A 92 3.64 3.65 -4.82
C LEU A 92 4.42 4.89 -5.25
N GLU A 93 3.79 6.06 -5.24
CA GLU A 93 4.48 7.34 -5.41
C GLU A 93 5.53 7.57 -4.33
N LYS A 94 5.21 7.32 -3.06
CA LYS A 94 6.18 7.42 -1.95
C LYS A 94 7.32 6.41 -2.05
N ILE A 95 7.06 5.21 -2.57
CA ILE A 95 8.10 4.19 -2.80
C ILE A 95 9.05 4.63 -3.92
N GLY A 96 8.56 5.41 -4.89
CA GLY A 96 9.39 5.99 -5.95
C GLY A 96 9.91 4.98 -6.97
N ASN A 97 9.17 3.89 -7.22
CA ASN A 97 9.52 2.88 -8.21
C ASN A 97 8.54 2.91 -9.40
N ASP A 98 9.03 3.30 -10.57
CA ASP A 98 8.20 3.47 -11.77
C ASP A 98 7.59 2.16 -12.27
N GLU A 99 8.28 1.02 -12.08
CA GLU A 99 7.72 -0.27 -12.45
C GLU A 99 6.52 -0.66 -11.58
N LEU A 100 6.54 -0.33 -10.29
CA LEU A 100 5.40 -0.51 -9.40
C LEU A 100 4.22 0.38 -9.81
N LYS A 101 4.46 1.65 -10.14
CA LYS A 101 3.42 2.54 -10.67
C LYS A 101 2.81 1.98 -11.95
N ALA A 102 3.65 1.56 -12.88
CA ALA A 102 3.20 0.94 -14.12
C ALA A 102 2.44 -0.37 -13.87
N MET A 103 2.74 -1.13 -12.81
CA MET A 103 1.94 -2.30 -12.43
C MET A 103 0.54 -1.92 -11.96
N HIS A 104 0.39 -0.80 -11.26
CA HIS A 104 -0.89 -0.30 -10.81
C HIS A 104 -1.78 0.13 -11.98
N GLU A 105 -1.23 0.90 -12.93
CA GLU A 105 -1.94 1.38 -14.12
C GLU A 105 -2.41 0.27 -15.08
N ARG A 106 -1.85 -0.95 -14.95
CA ARG A 106 -2.21 -2.11 -15.78
C ARG A 106 -3.27 -3.02 -15.15
N ASN A 107 -3.58 -2.86 -13.87
CA ASN A 107 -4.61 -3.64 -13.17
C ASN A 107 -5.93 -2.89 -13.15
#